data_AF-A0A2P6RH06-F1
#
_entry.id   AF-A0A2P6RH06-F1
#
_cell.length_a   1.000
_cell.length_b   1.000
_cell.length_c   1.000
_cell.angle_alpha   90.00
_cell.angle_beta   90.00
_cell.angle_gamma   90.00
#
_symmetry.space_group_name_H-M   'P 1'
#
loop_
_entity.id
_entity.type
_entity.pdbx_description
1 polymer ?
#
loop_
_entity_poly.entity_id
_entity_poly.type
_entity_poly.pdbx_seq_one_letter_code
_entity_poly.pdbx_strand_id
1 'polypeptide(L)'
;MVPINIESWPEVDRDEKDKLWIDVQDTFKVAPESKKMVLASTGTKWRQFKTNLTNKHVLPYLGKRKKLRKPPKGYEFVGLLPWREFVKQRSTEQWLV
;
A
#
# COMPACT_ATOMS: atom_id res chain seq x y z
N MET A 1 1.19 -6.23 6.86
CA MET A 1 0.74 -5.38 5.73
C MET A 1 1.95 -4.79 5.04
N VAL A 2 1.95 -4.68 3.70
CA VAL A 2 3.05 -4.05 2.95
C VAL A 2 3.00 -2.52 3.09
N PRO A 3 4.11 -1.87 3.53
CA PRO A 3 4.18 -0.42 3.67
C PRO A 3 3.85 0.32 2.38
N ILE A 4 3.02 1.36 2.45
CA ILE A 4 2.54 2.09 1.25
C ILE A 4 3.56 3.05 0.65
N ASN A 5 4.62 3.37 1.38
CA ASN A 5 5.72 4.25 0.98
C ASN A 5 6.69 3.58 0.00
N ILE A 6 6.60 2.26 -0.19
CA ILE A 6 7.31 1.54 -1.25
C ILE A 6 6.70 1.92 -2.60
N GLU A 7 7.56 2.23 -3.57
CA GLU A 7 7.14 2.78 -4.86
C GLU A 7 6.38 1.73 -5.68
N SER A 8 6.98 0.55 -5.83
CA SER A 8 6.48 -0.51 -6.71
C SER A 8 6.44 -1.89 -6.04
N TRP A 9 5.59 -2.80 -6.56
CA TRP A 9 5.48 -4.16 -6.02
C TRP A 9 6.76 -4.99 -6.19
N PRO A 10 7.52 -4.88 -7.29
CA PRO A 10 8.81 -5.53 -7.43
C PRO A 10 9.80 -5.19 -6.30
N GLU A 11 9.83 -3.94 -5.82
CA GLU A 11 10.72 -3.47 -4.75
C GLU A 11 10.36 -3.96 -3.35
N VAL A 12 9.16 -4.52 -3.16
CA VAL A 12 8.80 -5.12 -1.87
C VAL A 12 9.73 -6.30 -1.61
N ASP A 13 10.37 -6.28 -0.45
CA ASP A 13 11.30 -7.31 -0.01
C ASP A 13 10.71 -8.72 -0.10
N ARG A 14 11.58 -9.69 -0.36
CA ARG A 14 11.17 -11.08 -0.55
C ARG A 14 10.55 -11.64 0.74
N ASP A 15 11.11 -11.30 1.89
CA ASP A 15 10.63 -11.78 3.19
C ASP A 15 9.21 -11.29 3.49
N GLU A 16 8.88 -10.06 3.10
CA GLU A 16 7.54 -9.46 3.20
C GLU A 16 6.55 -10.20 2.31
N LYS A 17 6.95 -10.54 1.08
CA LYS A 17 6.15 -11.37 0.18
C LYS A 17 5.97 -12.78 0.71
N ASP A 18 6.99 -13.35 1.31
CA ASP A 18 6.94 -14.70 1.88
C ASP A 18 6.06 -14.75 3.15
N LYS A 19 6.11 -13.73 4.01
CA LYS A 19 5.17 -13.56 5.14
C LYS A 19 3.71 -13.51 4.65
N LEU A 20 3.41 -12.71 3.62
CA LEU A 20 2.07 -12.67 3.04
C LEU A 20 1.62 -14.01 2.47
N TRP A 21 2.55 -14.75 1.87
CA TRP A 21 2.27 -16.09 1.35
C TRP A 21 1.93 -17.05 2.49
N ILE A 22 2.69 -17.04 3.59
CA ILE A 22 2.43 -17.84 4.78
C ILE A 22 1.06 -17.49 5.37
N ASP A 23 0.74 -16.20 5.51
CA ASP A 23 -0.56 -15.75 6.03
C ASP A 23 -1.74 -16.26 5.18
N VAL A 24 -1.58 -16.27 3.85
CA VAL A 24 -2.60 -16.80 2.93
C VAL A 24 -2.73 -18.32 3.06
N GLN A 25 -1.63 -19.04 3.23
CA GLN A 25 -1.68 -20.50 3.45
C GLN A 25 -2.34 -20.86 4.77
N ASP A 26 -2.12 -20.07 5.82
CA ASP A 26 -2.72 -20.29 7.14
C ASP A 26 -4.24 -20.03 7.12
N THR A 27 -4.65 -19.00 6.38
CA THR A 27 -6.07 -18.61 6.29
C THR A 27 -6.86 -19.46 5.28
N PHE A 28 -6.24 -19.88 4.19
CA PHE A 28 -6.91 -20.52 3.05
C PHE A 28 -6.21 -21.81 2.65
N LYS A 29 -7.00 -22.82 2.25
CA LYS A 29 -6.46 -24.04 1.62
C LYS A 29 -6.04 -23.74 0.19
N VAL A 30 -4.80 -23.31 0.00
CA VAL A 30 -4.20 -23.02 -1.31
C VAL A 30 -3.03 -23.96 -1.61
N ALA A 31 -2.95 -24.40 -2.86
CA ALA A 31 -1.86 -25.27 -3.30
C ALA A 31 -0.55 -24.46 -3.44
N PRO A 32 0.62 -25.00 -3.07
CA PRO A 32 1.91 -24.30 -3.14
C PRO A 32 2.24 -23.70 -4.51
N GLU A 33 1.81 -24.36 -5.59
CA GLU A 33 2.00 -23.95 -6.98
C GLU A 33 1.28 -22.62 -7.29
N SER A 34 0.27 -22.27 -6.49
CA SER A 34 -0.49 -21.03 -6.62
C SER A 34 0.26 -19.80 -6.11
N LYS A 35 1.41 -19.96 -5.45
CA LYS A 35 2.17 -18.85 -4.83
C LYS A 35 2.40 -17.68 -5.76
N LYS A 36 2.84 -17.94 -7.00
CA LYS A 36 3.11 -16.89 -8.00
C LYS A 36 1.85 -16.09 -8.34
N MET A 37 0.73 -16.78 -8.57
CA MET A 37 -0.55 -16.16 -8.89
C MET A 37 -1.10 -15.35 -7.71
N VAL A 38 -1.01 -15.90 -6.50
CA VAL A 38 -1.43 -15.23 -5.27
C VAL A 38 -0.63 -13.95 -5.04
N LEU A 39 0.70 -14.02 -5.11
CA LEU A 39 1.55 -12.83 -4.94
C LEU A 39 1.30 -11.78 -6.03
N ALA A 40 1.07 -12.18 -7.27
CA ALA A 40 0.68 -11.26 -8.34
C ALA A 40 -0.66 -10.57 -8.05
N SER A 41 -1.66 -11.32 -7.59
CA SER A 41 -2.95 -10.77 -7.19
C SER A 41 -2.84 -9.81 -6.01
N THR A 42 -2.03 -10.16 -5.00
CA THR A 42 -1.75 -9.30 -3.84
C THR A 42 -1.09 -7.99 -4.26
N GLY A 43 -0.13 -8.03 -5.18
CA GLY A 43 0.50 -6.82 -5.73
C GLY A 43 -0.51 -5.91 -6.44
N THR A 44 -1.43 -6.48 -7.21
CA THR A 44 -2.52 -5.73 -7.87
C THR A 44 -3.45 -5.08 -6.84
N LYS A 45 -3.89 -5.82 -5.81
CA LYS A 45 -4.76 -5.28 -4.75
C LYS A 45 -4.05 -4.20 -3.93
N TRP A 46 -2.78 -4.38 -3.62
CA TRP A 46 -1.97 -3.38 -2.93
C TRP A 46 -1.80 -2.09 -3.75
N ARG A 47 -1.61 -2.21 -5.07
CA ARG A 47 -1.60 -1.04 -5.98
C ARG A 47 -2.95 -0.33 -5.98
N GLN A 48 -4.06 -1.07 -6.10
CA GLN A 48 -5.42 -0.50 -6.05
C GLN A 48 -5.68 0.21 -4.72
N PHE A 49 -5.22 -0.36 -3.61
CA PHE A 49 -5.30 0.26 -2.30
C PHE A 49 -4.56 1.61 -2.26
N LYS A 50 -3.32 1.67 -2.77
CA LYS A 50 -2.56 2.93 -2.92
C LYS A 50 -3.32 3.95 -3.79
N THR A 51 -3.86 3.54 -4.94
CA THR A 51 -4.66 4.42 -5.80
C THR A 51 -5.89 4.98 -5.08
N ASN A 52 -6.61 4.14 -4.32
CA ASN A 52 -7.76 4.57 -3.53
C ASN A 52 -7.36 5.57 -2.44
N LEU A 53 -6.25 5.34 -1.73
CA LEU A 53 -5.72 6.29 -0.76
C LEU A 53 -5.38 7.64 -1.41
N THR A 54 -4.70 7.62 -2.55
CA THR A 54 -4.38 8.84 -3.30
C THR A 54 -5.65 9.62 -3.66
N ASN A 55 -6.59 8.98 -4.36
CA ASN A 55 -7.76 9.66 -4.91
C ASN A 55 -8.76 10.14 -3.87
N LYS A 56 -8.96 9.38 -2.78
CA LYS A 56 -9.98 9.69 -1.76
C LYS A 56 -9.43 10.46 -0.57
N HIS A 57 -8.14 10.32 -0.28
CA HIS A 57 -7.56 10.80 0.97
C HIS A 57 -6.34 11.70 0.80
N VAL A 58 -5.73 11.78 -0.38
CA VAL A 58 -4.63 12.71 -0.65
C VAL A 58 -5.08 13.86 -1.54
N LEU A 59 -5.50 13.58 -2.78
CA LEU A 59 -5.86 14.59 -3.79
C LEU A 59 -6.91 15.61 -3.29
N PRO A 60 -8.01 15.20 -2.61
CA PRO A 60 -9.04 16.15 -2.14
C PRO A 60 -8.54 17.12 -1.05
N TYR A 61 -7.38 16.84 -0.46
CA TYR A 61 -6.81 17.59 0.66
C TYR A 61 -5.41 18.14 0.37
N LEU A 62 -4.99 18.18 -0.90
CA LEU A 62 -3.77 18.86 -1.30
C LEU A 62 -3.76 20.31 -0.79
N GLY A 63 -2.61 20.77 -0.30
CA GLY A 63 -2.46 22.07 0.38
C GLY A 63 -3.01 22.12 1.82
N LYS A 64 -3.95 21.24 2.22
CA LYS A 64 -4.54 21.21 3.56
C LYS A 64 -3.71 20.35 4.51
N ARG A 65 -2.48 20.82 4.84
CA ARG A 65 -1.50 20.08 5.66
C ARG A 65 -2.10 19.43 6.92
N LYS A 66 -2.97 20.14 7.66
CA LYS A 66 -3.61 19.63 8.88
C LYS A 66 -4.40 18.33 8.66
N LYS A 67 -5.09 18.18 7.52
CA LYS A 67 -5.90 17.01 7.18
C LYS A 67 -5.07 15.80 6.73
N LEU A 68 -3.82 16.02 6.30
CA LEU A 68 -2.91 14.99 5.81
C LEU A 68 -1.86 14.55 6.85
N ARG A 69 -1.89 15.10 8.08
CA ARG A 69 -0.88 14.80 9.12
C ARG A 69 -0.91 13.35 9.60
N LYS A 70 -2.05 12.67 9.50
CA LYS A 70 -2.26 11.30 10.01
C LYS A 70 -2.99 10.47 8.95
N PRO A 71 -2.86 9.14 9.00
CA PRO A 71 -3.68 8.25 8.17
C PRO A 71 -5.17 8.54 8.37
N PRO A 72 -6.00 8.31 7.33
CA PRO A 72 -7.45 8.46 7.45
C PRO A 72 -8.05 7.46 8.43
N LYS A 73 -9.24 7.77 8.95
CA LYS A 73 -9.99 6.88 9.85
C LYS A 73 -10.25 5.53 9.17
N GLY A 74 -9.98 4.43 9.87
CA GLY A 74 -10.08 3.06 9.34
C GLY A 74 -8.82 2.56 8.63
N TYR A 75 -7.80 3.42 8.46
CA TYR A 75 -6.49 3.06 7.90
C TYR A 75 -5.34 3.39 8.86
N GLU A 76 -5.61 3.42 10.17
CA GLU A 76 -4.62 3.72 11.22
C GLU A 76 -3.43 2.74 11.18
N PHE A 77 -3.69 1.50 10.75
CA PHE A 77 -2.69 0.44 10.60
C PHE A 77 -1.60 0.76 9.56
N VAL A 78 -1.80 1.75 8.68
CA VAL A 78 -0.77 2.22 7.74
C VAL A 78 0.44 2.80 8.49
N GLY A 79 0.24 3.31 9.70
CA GLY A 79 1.29 3.96 10.48
C GLY A 79 1.60 5.37 10.01
N LEU A 80 2.17 6.17 10.92
CA LEU A 80 2.39 7.60 10.69
C LEU A 80 3.53 7.87 9.70
N LEU A 81 4.65 7.16 9.83
CA LEU A 81 5.82 7.36 8.98
C LEU A 81 5.55 6.97 7.52
N PRO A 82 5.05 5.75 7.21
CA PRO A 82 4.72 5.38 5.83
C PRO A 82 3.69 6.32 5.19
N TRP A 83 2.70 6.76 5.98
CA TRP A 83 1.71 7.73 5.49
C TRP A 83 2.32 9.07 5.11
N ARG A 84 3.21 9.63 5.94
CA ARG A 84 3.84 10.93 5.66
C ARG A 84 4.69 10.89 4.39
N GLU A 85 5.47 9.84 4.21
CA GLU A 85 6.28 9.65 3.00
C GLU A 85 5.41 9.44 1.77
N PHE A 86 4.36 8.63 1.89
CA PHE A 86 3.39 8.43 0.82
C PHE A 86 2.71 9.74 0.41
N VAL A 87 2.23 10.55 1.35
CA VAL A 87 1.64 11.86 1.03
C VAL A 87 2.65 12.76 0.34
N LYS A 88 3.91 12.79 0.80
CA LYS A 88 4.99 13.57 0.18
C LYS A 88 5.18 13.17 -1.29
N GLN A 89 5.29 11.87 -1.56
CA GLN A 89 5.43 11.32 -2.91
C GLN A 89 4.24 11.67 -3.80
N ARG A 90 3.01 11.59 -3.29
CA ARG A 90 1.78 11.86 -4.06
C ARG A 90 1.45 13.34 -4.23
N SER A 91 2.22 14.22 -3.59
CA SER A 91 2.06 15.67 -3.69
C SER A 91 3.13 16.33 -4.57
N THR A 92 4.01 15.54 -5.21
CA THR A 92 5.01 16.06 -6.16
C THR A 92 4.37 16.37 -7.50
N GLU A 93 4.94 17.32 -8.24
CA GLU A 93 4.44 17.69 -9.58
C GLU A 93 4.44 16.49 -10.53
N GLN A 94 5.46 15.64 -10.49
CA GLN A 94 5.53 14.40 -11.29
C GLN A 94 4.33 13.47 -11.11
N TRP A 95 3.66 13.51 -9.96
CA TRP A 95 2.50 12.66 -9.68
C TRP A 95 1.16 13.34 -10.03
N LEU A 96 1.16 14.67 -10.15
CA LEU A 96 -0.04 15.48 -10.39
C LEU A 96 -0.23 15.84 -11.89
N VAL A 97 0.77 15.54 -12.72
CA VAL A 97 0.80 15.78 -14.17
C VAL A 97 0.26 14.59 -14.94
#